data_AF-L0NFM1-F1
#
_entry.id   AF-L0NFM1-F1
#
_cell.length_a   1.000
_cell.length_b   1.000
_cell.length_c   1.000
_cell.angle_alpha   90.00
_cell.angle_beta   90.00
_cell.angle_gamma   90.00
#
_symmetry.space_group_name_H-M   'P 1'
#
loop_
_entity.id
_entity.type
_entity.pdbx_description
1 polymer ?
#
loop_
_entity_poly.entity_id
_entity_poly.type
_entity_poly.pdbx_seq_one_letter_code
_entity_poly.pdbx_strand_id
1 'polypeptide(L)'
;MVRGKPFEWDRESDKALLAMVKSGMSHRSIAKEMGINHPQVSRRLAKLREQEAEKSATNQLVIGKHLPSYKAARRGFHVPAHLEPQYFELLKSGVPIAEACRRLGINKHDPV
;
A
#
# COMPACT_ATOMS: atom_id res chain seq x y z
N MET A 1 25.10 21.46 -29.62
CA MET A 1 23.88 20.99 -28.90
C MET A 1 23.13 22.23 -28.40
N VAL A 2 21.97 22.55 -28.99
CA VAL A 2 21.13 23.65 -28.49
C VAL A 2 20.50 23.19 -27.18
N ARG A 3 20.89 23.80 -26.06
CA ARG A 3 20.20 23.60 -24.77
C ARG A 3 18.85 24.30 -24.92
N GLY A 4 17.80 23.52 -25.16
CA GLY A 4 16.42 24.03 -25.16
C GLY A 4 16.14 24.76 -23.85
N LYS A 5 15.30 25.80 -23.92
CA LYS A 5 14.88 26.61 -22.77
C LYS A 5 14.41 25.67 -21.64
N PRO A 6 14.80 25.93 -20.37
CA PRO A 6 14.26 25.15 -19.25
C PRO A 6 12.74 25.35 -19.24
N PHE A 7 12.03 24.25 -19.47
CA PHE A 7 10.58 24.20 -19.39
C PHE A 7 10.22 23.76 -17.97
N GLU A 8 9.43 24.57 -17.28
CA GLU A 8 8.97 24.28 -15.93
C GLU A 8 7.67 23.48 -16.02
N TRP A 9 7.62 22.33 -15.33
CA TRP A 9 6.44 21.48 -15.29
C TRP A 9 5.55 21.89 -14.13
N ASP A 10 4.35 22.33 -14.46
CA ASP A 10 3.28 22.64 -13.50
C ASP A 10 2.11 21.64 -13.63
N ARG A 11 1.11 21.78 -12.75
CA ARG A 11 -0.06 20.89 -12.75
C ARG A 11 -0.91 21.02 -14.01
N GLU A 12 -0.91 22.18 -14.67
CA GLU A 12 -1.71 22.44 -15.86
C GLU A 12 -1.08 21.82 -17.11
N SER A 13 0.23 21.99 -17.28
CA SER A 13 1.02 21.34 -18.33
C SER A 13 1.03 19.83 -18.21
N ASP A 14 1.07 19.27 -17.00
CA ASP A 14 0.91 17.82 -16.79
C ASP A 14 -0.45 17.32 -17.26
N LYS A 15 -1.53 18.04 -16.94
CA LYS A 15 -2.88 17.70 -17.41
C LYS A 15 -2.98 17.77 -18.93
N ALA A 16 -2.43 18.82 -19.54
CA ALA A 16 -2.39 18.97 -20.99
C ALA A 16 -1.61 17.83 -21.65
N LEU A 17 -0.44 17.47 -21.10
CA LEU A 17 0.38 16.35 -21.56
C LEU A 17 -0.40 15.03 -21.52
N LEU A 18 -1.06 14.72 -20.40
CA LEU A 18 -1.88 13.51 -20.26
C LEU A 18 -3.07 13.50 -21.21
N ALA A 19 -3.71 14.65 -21.43
CA ALA A 19 -4.82 14.78 -22.39
C ALA A 19 -4.37 14.51 -23.83
N MET A 20 -3.21 15.02 -24.25
CA MET A 20 -2.63 14.76 -25.58
C MET A 20 -2.19 13.30 -25.76
N VAL A 21 -1.68 12.66 -24.72
CA VAL A 21 -1.38 11.22 -24.77
C VAL A 21 -2.67 10.41 -24.88
N LYS A 22 -3.73 10.80 -24.15
CA LYS A 22 -5.03 10.13 -24.19
C LYS A 22 -5.71 10.25 -25.56
N SER A 23 -5.49 11.35 -26.29
CA SER A 23 -5.96 11.50 -27.67
C SER A 23 -5.11 10.73 -28.70
N GLY A 24 -4.07 10.02 -28.27
CA GLY A 24 -3.24 9.18 -29.13
C GLY A 24 -2.13 9.94 -29.86
N MET A 25 -1.83 11.19 -29.48
CA MET A 25 -0.73 11.92 -30.12
C MET A 25 0.63 11.28 -29.84
N SER A 26 1.48 11.24 -30.86
CA SER A 26 2.87 10.80 -30.68
C SER A 26 3.64 11.76 -29.79
N HIS A 27 4.60 11.26 -29.01
CA HIS A 27 5.46 12.09 -28.17
C HIS A 27 6.18 13.20 -28.96
N ARG A 28 6.51 12.95 -30.24
CA ARG A 28 7.16 13.93 -31.12
C ARG A 28 6.20 15.06 -31.51
N SER A 29 4.94 14.75 -31.73
CA SER A 29 3.89 15.75 -32.01
C SER A 29 3.62 16.60 -30.77
N ILE A 30 3.51 15.96 -29.60
CA ILE A 30 3.34 16.64 -28.31
C ILE A 30 4.50 17.61 -28.03
N ALA A 31 5.74 17.17 -28.29
CA ALA A 31 6.92 17.99 -28.11
C ALA A 31 6.87 19.27 -28.97
N LYS A 32 6.41 19.16 -30.23
CA LYS A 32 6.22 20.31 -31.12
C LYS A 32 5.12 21.24 -30.61
N GLU A 33 3.97 20.69 -30.24
CA GLU A 33 2.82 21.45 -29.75
C GLU A 33 3.17 22.26 -28.49
N MET A 34 3.89 21.65 -27.57
CA MET A 34 4.33 22.29 -26.33
C MET A 34 5.60 23.13 -26.46
N GLY A 35 6.25 23.14 -27.63
CA GLY A 35 7.50 23.86 -27.84
C GLY A 35 8.69 23.31 -27.01
N ILE A 36 8.65 22.03 -26.64
CA ILE A 36 9.67 21.37 -25.81
C ILE A 36 10.37 20.25 -26.58
N ASN A 37 11.45 19.71 -25.99
CA ASN A 37 12.19 18.62 -26.62
C ASN A 37 11.53 17.25 -26.32
N HIS A 38 11.54 16.34 -27.30
CA HIS A 38 10.96 15.00 -27.18
C HIS A 38 11.46 14.20 -25.94
N PRO A 39 12.76 14.24 -25.58
CA PRO A 39 13.23 13.59 -24.36
C PRO A 39 12.68 14.20 -23.06
N GLN A 40 12.20 15.45 -23.06
CA GLN A 40 11.55 16.03 -21.87
C GLN A 40 10.16 15.44 -21.68
N VAL A 41 9.39 15.29 -22.76
CA VAL A 41 8.08 14.60 -22.77
C VAL A 41 8.21 13.18 -22.25
N SER A 42 9.16 12.41 -22.81
CA SER A 42 9.34 11.01 -22.44
C SER A 42 9.74 10.84 -20.97
N ARG A 43 10.67 11.68 -20.48
CA ARG A 43 11.07 11.67 -19.06
C ARG A 43 9.92 12.06 -18.13
N ARG A 44 9.10 13.04 -18.52
CA ARG A 44 7.97 13.47 -17.69
C ARG A 44 6.91 12.38 -17.58
N LEU A 45 6.56 11.72 -18.68
CA LEU A 45 5.60 10.61 -18.68
C LEU A 45 6.06 9.42 -17.84
N ALA A 46 7.36 9.08 -17.87
CA ALA A 46 7.92 8.03 -17.02
C ALA A 46 7.71 8.36 -15.53
N LYS A 47 8.02 9.60 -15.13
CA LYS A 47 7.86 10.07 -13.74
C LYS A 47 6.40 10.08 -13.27
N LEU A 48 5.47 10.50 -14.14
CA LEU A 48 4.03 10.47 -13.80
C LEU A 48 3.52 9.05 -13.57
N ARG A 49 3.97 8.08 -14.39
CA ARG A 49 3.62 6.66 -14.22
C ARG A 49 4.19 6.06 -12.94
N GLU A 50 5.43 6.40 -12.59
CA GLU A 50 6.05 5.97 -11.33
C GLU A 50 5.25 6.46 -10.12
N GLN A 51 4.83 7.72 -10.13
CA GLN A 51 3.99 8.28 -9.06
C GLN A 51 2.60 7.63 -8.97
N GLU A 52 2.01 7.21 -10.09
CA GLU A 52 0.77 6.43 -10.10
C GLU A 52 0.97 5.01 -9.56
N ALA A 53 2.09 4.36 -9.93
CA ALA A 53 2.47 3.06 -9.42
C ALA A 53 2.70 3.08 -7.89
N GLU A 54 3.38 4.10 -7.38
CA GLU A 54 3.58 4.28 -5.94
C GLU A 54 2.24 4.44 -5.21
N LYS A 55 1.33 5.29 -5.71
CA LYS A 55 0.00 5.48 -5.10
C LYS A 55 -0.85 4.21 -5.08
N SER A 56 -0.75 3.40 -6.13
CA SER A 56 -1.47 2.13 -6.21
C SER A 56 -0.86 1.05 -5.31
N ALA A 57 0.47 1.01 -5.16
CA ALA A 57 1.15 0.13 -4.22
C ALA A 57 0.78 0.43 -2.76
N THR A 58 0.67 1.71 -2.37
CA THR A 58 0.24 2.09 -1.02
C THR A 58 -1.19 1.64 -0.71
N ASN A 59 -2.09 1.64 -1.70
CA ASN A 59 -3.46 1.17 -1.55
C ASN A 59 -3.59 -0.36 -1.50
N GLN A 60 -2.58 -1.11 -1.94
CA GLN A 60 -2.56 -2.58 -1.86
C GLN A 60 -1.94 -3.12 -0.58
N LEU A 61 -1.39 -2.28 0.30
CA LEU A 61 -1.05 -2.66 1.67
C LEU A 61 -2.29 -2.70 2.57
N VAL A 62 -3.40 -3.25 2.06
CA VAL A 62 -4.39 -3.84 2.95
C VAL A 62 -3.70 -5.09 3.46
N ILE A 63 -3.21 -5.04 4.70
CA ILE A 63 -2.74 -6.21 5.45
C ILE A 63 -3.90 -7.20 5.43
N GLY A 64 -3.90 -8.10 4.44
CA GLY A 64 -4.92 -9.10 4.33
C GLY A 64 -4.88 -9.89 5.61
N LYS A 65 -6.04 -10.12 6.24
CA LYS A 65 -6.21 -10.96 7.43
C LYS A 65 -5.69 -12.40 7.27
N HIS A 66 -5.13 -12.74 6.11
CA HIS A 66 -4.57 -14.05 5.77
C HIS A 66 -3.25 -14.41 6.48
N LEU A 67 -2.47 -13.43 6.97
CA LEU A 67 -1.26 -13.72 7.74
C LEU A 67 -1.48 -13.37 9.22
N PRO A 68 -1.45 -14.35 10.14
CA PRO A 68 -1.45 -14.05 11.56
C PRO A 68 -0.19 -13.24 11.91
N SER A 69 -0.31 -12.31 12.85
CA SER A 69 0.85 -11.52 13.29
C SER A 69 1.99 -12.44 13.74
N TYR A 70 3.25 -12.03 13.50
CA TYR A 70 4.43 -12.82 13.89
C TYR A 70 4.39 -13.26 15.37
N LYS A 71 3.86 -12.42 16.27
CA LYS A 71 3.66 -12.76 17.69
C LYS A 71 2.63 -13.88 17.90
N ALA A 72 1.56 -13.91 17.11
CA ALA A 72 0.56 -14.98 17.13
C ALA A 72 1.12 -16.29 16.56
N ALA A 73 1.79 -16.23 15.41
CA ALA A 73 2.43 -17.39 14.77
C ALA A 73 3.50 -18.04 15.67
N ARG A 74 4.33 -17.24 16.35
CA ARG A 74 5.41 -17.74 17.21
C ARG A 74 4.92 -18.39 18.52
N ARG A 75 3.75 -17.99 19.03
CA ARG A 75 3.22 -18.48 20.32
C ARG A 75 2.39 -19.75 20.19
N GLY A 76 1.89 -20.08 18.99
CA GLY A 76 1.04 -21.26 18.76
C GLY A 76 -0.27 -21.27 19.58
N PHE A 77 -0.59 -20.16 20.26
CA PHE A 77 -1.73 -20.00 21.14
C PHE A 77 -2.12 -18.52 21.12
N HIS A 78 -3.39 -18.26 20.79
CA HIS A 78 -3.96 -16.94 20.71
C HIS A 78 -5.20 -16.87 21.59
N VAL A 79 -5.26 -15.88 22.48
CA VAL A 79 -6.46 -15.56 23.27
C VAL A 79 -7.16 -14.40 22.57
N PRO A 80 -8.44 -14.51 22.22
CA PRO A 80 -9.19 -13.39 21.66
C PRO A 80 -9.14 -12.16 22.57
N ALA A 81 -8.97 -10.97 21.99
CA ALA A 81 -8.76 -9.72 22.74
C ALA A 81 -9.86 -9.42 23.79
N HIS A 82 -11.10 -9.83 23.53
CA HIS A 82 -12.22 -9.66 24.46
C HIS A 82 -12.19 -10.63 25.66
N LEU A 83 -11.43 -11.72 25.55
CA LEU A 83 -11.26 -12.74 26.60
C LEU A 83 -9.94 -12.61 27.35
N GLU A 84 -8.97 -11.83 26.84
CA GLU A 84 -7.67 -11.62 27.48
C GLU A 84 -7.78 -11.18 28.95
N PRO A 85 -8.62 -10.19 29.33
CA PRO A 85 -8.71 -9.75 30.73
C PRO A 85 -9.14 -10.89 31.68
N GLN A 86 -10.20 -11.62 31.30
CA GLN A 86 -10.72 -12.74 32.09
C GLN A 86 -9.72 -13.89 32.16
N TYR A 87 -9.00 -14.15 31.07
CA TYR A 87 -7.95 -15.16 31.03
C TYR A 87 -6.82 -14.82 32.01
N PHE A 88 -6.36 -13.56 32.05
CA PHE A 88 -5.32 -13.14 33.00
C PHE A 88 -5.78 -13.18 34.46
N GLU A 89 -7.05 -12.88 34.75
CA GLU A 89 -7.61 -13.02 36.10
C GLU A 89 -7.65 -14.48 36.57
N LEU A 90 -8.02 -15.40 35.69
CA LEU A 90 -7.96 -16.84 35.98
C LEU A 90 -6.53 -17.32 36.24
N LEU A 91 -5.54 -16.83 35.49
CA LEU A 91 -4.14 -17.18 35.76
C LEU A 91 -3.63 -16.60 37.08
N LYS A 92 -4.00 -15.36 37.40
CA LYS A 92 -3.63 -14.72 38.68
C LYS A 92 -4.22 -15.45 39.89
N SER A 93 -5.40 -16.04 39.74
CA SER A 93 -6.04 -16.87 40.77
C SER A 93 -5.49 -18.30 40.87
N GLY A 94 -4.48 -18.65 40.05
CA GLY A 94 -3.82 -19.96 40.10
C GLY A 94 -4.52 -21.06 39.30
N VAL A 95 -5.53 -20.71 38.48
CA VAL A 95 -6.20 -21.68 37.61
C VAL A 95 -5.24 -22.11 36.50
N PRO A 96 -5.06 -23.42 36.24
CA PRO A 96 -4.17 -23.89 35.20
C PRO A 96 -4.67 -23.48 33.81
N ILE A 97 -3.74 -23.19 32.89
CA ILE A 97 -4.01 -22.69 31.54
C ILE A 97 -5.08 -23.53 30.81
N ALA A 98 -5.00 -24.86 30.91
CA ALA A 98 -5.94 -25.77 30.26
C ALA A 98 -7.38 -25.66 30.80
N GLU A 99 -7.54 -25.29 32.07
CA GLU A 99 -8.84 -25.07 32.68
C GLU A 99 -9.36 -23.67 32.36
N ALA A 100 -8.50 -22.65 32.36
CA ALA A 100 -8.85 -21.30 31.93
C ALA A 100 -9.34 -21.28 30.46
N CYS A 101 -8.68 -22.03 29.56
CA CYS A 101 -9.11 -22.16 28.16
C CYS A 101 -10.47 -22.86 28.04
N ARG A 102 -10.71 -23.91 28.85
CA ARG A 102 -12.01 -24.61 28.87
C ARG A 102 -13.15 -23.72 29.38
N ARG A 103 -12.90 -22.92 30.42
CA ARG A 103 -13.88 -21.98 30.98
C ARG A 103 -14.23 -20.85 30.02
N LEU A 104 -13.27 -20.37 29.24
CA LEU A 104 -13.44 -19.26 28.31
C LEU A 104 -13.78 -19.71 26.87
N GLY A 105 -13.88 -21.02 26.62
CA GLY A 105 -14.17 -21.55 25.29
C GLY A 105 -13.09 -21.24 24.24
N ILE A 106 -11.84 -21.07 24.66
CA ILE A 106 -10.73 -20.74 23.76
C ILE A 106 -10.25 -22.05 23.09
N ASN A 107 -10.66 -22.28 21.86
CA ASN A 107 -10.15 -23.39 21.06
C ASN A 107 -8.69 -23.09 20.66
N LYS A 108 -7.78 -24.02 20.98
CA LYS A 108 -6.37 -23.94 20.55
C LYS A 108 -6.19 -24.00 19.02
N HIS A 109 -7.25 -24.33 18.28
CA HIS A 109 -7.22 -24.68 16.88
C HIS A 109 -8.16 -23.87 15.98
N ASP A 110 -8.74 -22.76 16.44
CA ASP A 110 -9.55 -21.92 15.55
C ASP A 110 -8.64 -20.92 14.81
N PRO A 111 -8.31 -21.13 13.52
CA PRO A 111 -7.77 -20.08 12.69
C PRO A 111 -8.88 -19.05 12.41
N VAL A 112 -8.62 -17.79 12.73
CA VAL A 112 -9.39 -16.64 12.22
C VAL A 112 -8.71 -16.12 10.97
#